data_AF-A0A1X2G0Y9-F1
#
_entry.id   AF-A0A1X2G0Y9-F1
#
_cell.length_a   1.000
_cell.length_b   1.000
_cell.length_c   1.000
_cell.angle_alpha   90.00
_cell.angle_beta   90.00
_cell.angle_gamma   90.00
#
_symmetry.space_group_name_H-M   'P 1'
#
loop_
_entity.id
_entity.type
_entity.pdbx_description
1 polymer ?
#
loop_
_entity_poly.entity_id
_entity_poly.type
_entity_poly.pdbx_seq_one_letter_code
_entity_poly.pdbx_strand_id
1 'polypeptide(L)' 'MSKRKKLYEKAEDELESLKEEVAEELHLDDDIKERGYENMTTREVGKIGGNMVKKMIKYAEKQMDEKDGKID' A
#
# COMPACT_ATOMS: atom_id res chain seq x y z
N MET A 1 6.66 -19.10 7.63
CA MET A 1 6.18 -17.86 6.98
C MET A 1 7.31 -17.28 6.15
N SER A 2 7.19 -17.28 4.82
CA SER A 2 8.21 -16.66 3.95
C SER A 2 8.21 -15.15 4.20
N LYS A 3 9.26 -14.62 4.82
CA LYS A 3 9.51 -13.18 4.90
C LYS A 3 9.84 -12.73 3.46
N ARG A 4 8.82 -12.33 2.69
CA ARG A 4 9.07 -11.55 1.47
C ARG A 4 9.74 -10.27 1.91
N LYS A 5 11.07 -10.22 1.73
CA LYS A 5 11.89 -9.07 2.05
C LYS A 5 11.40 -7.90 1.20
N LYS A 6 11.21 -6.72 1.82
CA LYS A 6 10.96 -5.49 1.08
C LYS A 6 12.09 -5.33 0.05
N LEU A 7 11.73 -5.06 -1.21
CA LEU A 7 12.72 -4.95 -2.29
C LEU A 7 13.64 -3.74 -2.10
N TYR A 8 13.16 -2.72 -1.39
CA TYR A 8 13.91 -1.50 -1.09
C TYR A 8 13.78 -1.16 0.39
N GLU A 9 14.89 -1.25 1.13
CA GLU A 9 14.92 -1.00 2.58
C GLU A 9 14.69 0.47 2.95
N LYS A 10 14.80 1.41 2.00
CA LYS A 10 14.52 2.84 2.27
C LYS A 10 13.09 3.26 1.95
N ALA A 11 12.24 2.34 1.46
CA ALA A 11 10.83 2.63 1.19
C ALA A 11 9.93 2.36 2.40
N GLU A 12 10.48 2.11 3.60
CA GLU A 12 9.65 1.71 4.74
C GLU A 12 8.67 2.80 5.16
N ASP A 13 9.14 4.05 5.27
CA ASP A 13 8.32 5.17 5.70
C ASP A 13 7.23 5.50 4.67
N GLU A 14 7.55 5.43 3.37
CA GLU A 14 6.58 5.66 2.28
C GLU A 14 5.54 4.54 2.22
N LEU A 15 5.95 3.29 2.40
CA LEU A 15 5.02 2.14 2.42
C LEU A 15 4.12 2.17 3.67
N GLU A 16 4.64 2.64 4.81
CA GLU A 16 3.84 2.81 6.02
C GLU A 16 2.80 3.91 5.82
N SER A 17 3.21 5.07 5.28
CA SER A 17 2.29 6.17 4.95
C SER A 17 1.20 5.72 3.95
N LEU A 18 1.58 4.96 2.92
CA LEU A 18 0.63 4.40 1.96
C LEU A 18 -0.34 3.40 2.61
N LYS A 19 0.11 2.63 3.60
CA LYS A 19 -0.73 1.68 4.35
C LYS A 19 -1.78 2.43 5.17
N GLU A 20 -1.41 3.51 5.85
CA GLU A 20 -2.33 4.38 6.59
C GLU A 20 -3.35 5.04 5.66
N GLU A 21 -2.89 5.64 4.55
CA GLU A 21 -3.77 6.26 3.55
C GLU A 21 -4.81 5.25 3.00
N VAL A 22 -4.36 4.04 2.66
CA VAL A 22 -5.27 2.99 2.15
C VAL A 22 -6.22 2.49 3.23
N ALA A 23 -5.79 2.43 4.49
CA ALA A 23 -6.68 2.06 5.59
C ALA A 23 -7.81 3.09 5.78
N GLU A 24 -7.48 4.38 5.73
CA GLU A 24 -8.46 5.48 5.82
C GLU A 24 -9.45 5.45 4.64
N GLU A 25 -8.96 5.27 3.41
CA GLU A 25 -9.84 5.16 2.22
C GLU A 25 -10.81 3.97 2.27
N LEU A 26 -10.42 2.89 2.95
CA LEU A 26 -11.24 1.71 3.11
C LEU A 26 -12.15 1.78 4.34
N HIS A 27 -12.09 2.87 5.12
CA HIS A 27 -12.78 3.03 6.40
C HIS A 27 -12.45 1.90 7.37
N LEU A 28 -11.18 1.46 7.39
CA LEU A 28 -10.67 0.43 8.30
C LEU A 28 -9.74 1.02 9.37
N ASP A 29 -9.48 2.33 9.35
CA ASP A 29 -8.57 2.99 10.29
C ASP A 29 -9.10 2.97 11.73
N ASP A 30 -10.40 3.13 11.93
CA ASP A 30 -11.03 2.99 13.25
C ASP A 30 -10.90 1.55 13.79
N ASP A 31 -11.15 0.56 12.92
CA ASP A 31 -10.98 -0.87 13.24
C ASP A 31 -9.53 -1.19 13.64
N ILE A 32 -8.55 -0.61 12.94
CA ILE A 32 -7.13 -0.76 13.25
C ILE A 32 -6.81 -0.09 14.60
N LYS A 33 -7.33 1.10 14.88
CA LYS A 33 -7.09 1.81 16.15
C LYS A 33 -7.68 1.05 17.34
N GLU A 34 -8.86 0.46 17.19
CA GLU A 34 -9.55 -0.27 18.26
C GLU A 34 -8.96 -1.67 18.48
N ARG A 35 -8.74 -2.42 17.38
CA ARG A 35 -8.41 -3.85 17.45
C ARG A 35 -6.94 -4.13 17.16
N GLY A 36 -6.27 -3.29 16.38
CA GLY A 36 -4.95 -3.57 15.84
C GLY A 36 -4.98 -4.55 14.65
N TYR A 37 -4.01 -4.42 13.74
CA TYR A 37 -3.92 -5.26 12.54
C TYR A 37 -3.90 -6.76 12.82
N GLU A 38 -3.34 -7.19 13.96
CA GLU A 38 -3.23 -8.59 14.36
C GLU A 38 -4.57 -9.25 14.75
N ASN A 39 -5.56 -8.44 15.16
CA ASN A 39 -6.88 -8.92 15.58
C ASN A 39 -7.96 -8.70 14.50
N MET A 40 -7.58 -8.16 13.35
CA MET A 40 -8.44 -8.05 12.18
C MET A 40 -8.45 -9.36 11.37
N THR A 41 -9.51 -9.58 10.60
CA THR A 41 -9.61 -10.75 9.73
C THR A 41 -8.58 -10.66 8.59
N THR A 42 -8.11 -11.82 8.12
CA THR A 42 -7.21 -11.92 6.96
C THR A 42 -7.77 -11.25 5.71
N ARG A 43 -9.10 -11.18 5.59
CA ARG A 43 -9.80 -10.49 4.50
C ARG A 43 -9.67 -8.97 4.61
N GLU A 44 -9.81 -8.39 5.80
CA GLU A 44 -9.69 -6.94 6.01
C GLU A 44 -8.25 -6.49 5.76
N VAL A 45 -7.27 -7.12 6.42
CA VAL A 45 -5.84 -6.77 6.22
C VAL A 45 -5.39 -7.07 4.79
N GLY A 46 -5.95 -8.13 4.16
CA GLY A 46 -5.70 -8.46 2.76
C GLY A 46 -6.24 -7.41 1.78
N LYS A 47 -7.40 -6.80 2.08
CA LYS A 47 -7.94 -5.69 1.28
C LYS A 47 -7.00 -4.48 1.30
N ILE A 48 -6.42 -4.14 2.46
CA ILE A 48 -5.46 -3.04 2.59
C ILE A 48 -4.25 -3.32 1.69
N GLY A 49 -3.56 -4.43 1.90
CA GLY A 49 -2.37 -4.78 1.11
C GLY A 49 -2.64 -4.89 -0.40
N GLY A 50 -3.80 -5.42 -0.79
CA GLY A 50 -4.21 -5.49 -2.20
C GLY A 50 -4.44 -4.11 -2.84
N ASN A 51 -5.02 -3.17 -2.10
CA ASN A 51 -5.22 -1.79 -2.59
C ASN A 51 -3.90 -1.01 -2.64
N MET A 52 -2.98 -1.22 -1.69
CA MET A 52 -1.62 -0.66 -1.78
C MET A 52 -0.94 -1.07 -3.09
N VAL A 53 -0.99 -2.35 -3.45
CA VAL A 53 -0.40 -2.85 -4.71
C VAL A 53 -1.05 -2.21 -5.93
N LYS A 54 -2.39 -2.09 -5.94
CA LYS A 54 -3.10 -1.41 -7.04
C LYS A 54 -2.68 0.05 -7.19
N LYS A 55 -2.52 0.79 -6.08
CA LYS A 55 -2.06 2.19 -6.11
C LYS A 55 -0.63 2.30 -6.63
N MET A 56 0.28 1.44 -6.16
CA MET A 56 1.67 1.43 -6.64
C MET A 56 1.77 1.16 -8.14
N ILE A 57 0.96 0.23 -8.67
CA ILE A 57 0.90 -0.05 -10.11
C ILE A 57 0.40 1.18 -10.87
N LYS A 58 -0.72 1.78 -10.45
CA LYS A 58 -1.25 2.99 -11.09
C LYS A 58 -0.25 4.15 -11.09
N TYR A 59 0.48 4.32 -9.98
CA TYR A 59 1.54 5.32 -9.90
C TYR A 59 2.67 5.02 -10.88
N ALA A 60 3.12 3.76 -10.96
CA ALA A 60 4.15 3.34 -11.90
C ALA A 60 3.71 3.52 -13.36
N GLU A 61 2.48 3.15 -13.72
CA GLU A 61 1.89 3.37 -15.05
C GLU A 61 1.90 4.86 -15.41
N LYS A 62 1.41 5.72 -14.51
CA LYS A 62 1.43 7.18 -14.72
C LYS A 62 2.85 7.73 -14.90
N GLN A 63 3.80 7.25 -14.11
CA GLN A 63 5.21 7.67 -14.22
C GLN A 63 5.87 7.18 -15.51
N MET A 64 5.47 6.02 -16.03
CA MET A 64 5.90 5.52 -17.34
C MET A 64 5.32 6.39 -18.46
N ASP A 65 4.01 6.66 -18.43
CA ASP A 65 3.36 7.53 -19.41
C ASP A 65 3.96 8.96 -19.42
N GLU A 66 4.25 9.52 -18.25
CA GLU A 66 4.91 10.83 -18.12
C GLU A 66 6.34 10.85 -18.66
N LYS A 67 7.05 9.71 -18.64
CA LYS A 67 8.40 9.58 -19.19
C LYS A 67 8.36 9.33 -20.71
N ASP A 68 7.45 8.49 -21.17
CA ASP A 68 7.24 8.21 -22.59
C ASP A 68 6.65 9.42 -23.34
N GLY A 69 5.93 10.30 -22.64
CA GLY A 69 5.48 11.60 -23.16
C GLY A 69 6.56 12.69 -23.18
N LYS A 70 7.70 12.46 -22.53
CA LYS A 70 8.90 13.32 -22.56
C LYS A 70 9.95 12.72 -23.49
N ILE A 71 9.61 12.62 -24.77
CA ILE A 71 10.60 12.43 -25.83
C ILE A 71 10.94 13.84 -26.34
N ASP A 72 12.01 14.42 -25.79
CA ASP A 72 12.79 15.45 -26.49
C ASP A 72 13.77 14.78 -27.46
#